data_AF-A0A1H1C8F9-F1
#
_entry.id   AF-A0A1H1C8F9-F1
#
_cell.length_a   1.000
_cell.length_b   1.000
_cell.length_c   1.000
_cell.angle_alpha   90.00
_cell.angle_beta   90.00
_cell.angle_gamma   90.00
#
_symmetry.space_group_name_H-M   'P 1'
#
loop_
_entity.id
_entity.type
_entity.pdbx_description
1 polymer ?
#
loop_
_entity_poly.entity_id
_entity_poly.type
_entity_poly.pdbx_seq_one_letter_code
_entity_poly.pdbx_strand_id
1 'polypeptide(L)'
;MSDPNDPFADFEPYEPPPKPDRAKREKAPREPKAPREPREKKPRASREPGPKREKAPRTAPVMAGWPDERPERATERDAGEGGGGDRRTLVILSSIAGLLVVAVVVVFTIYLVQQSQRQEPTADPVPTAPATQSIPQQSGAPQNPSESPSAPAATAGVAVTGDGFTITDATGSTTFTHAWADDAAPAVAALTELFGAAPTEDFQNGDAENYAYNIYVWEGFRLYDVFLSAGNRPRAEVPAPTYISYDSDIDVPVTDDFGVGLDMTADEVAALGPESGAGGSFVFGSDRNTFYQDGQRRFGAAVTVEGSRVTVTYTFRAGR
;
A
#
# COMPACT_ATOMS: atom_id res chain seq x y z
N MET A 1 -1.80 57.08 -12.69
CA MET A 1 -2.38 57.35 -11.37
C MET A 1 -2.57 55.99 -10.72
N SER A 2 -1.70 55.66 -9.77
CA SER A 2 -1.70 54.38 -9.05
C SER A 2 -2.78 54.39 -7.98
N ASP A 3 -3.40 53.23 -7.73
CA ASP A 3 -4.46 53.04 -6.73
C ASP A 3 -3.89 53.25 -5.31
N PRO A 4 -4.42 54.19 -4.51
CA PRO A 4 -3.94 54.46 -3.16
C PRO A 4 -4.26 53.34 -2.14
N ASN A 5 -4.96 52.27 -2.55
CA ASN A 5 -5.27 51.12 -1.69
C ASN A 5 -4.64 49.80 -2.16
N ASP A 6 -3.60 49.82 -2.99
CA ASP A 6 -2.88 48.59 -3.35
C ASP A 6 -1.94 48.16 -2.20
N PRO A 7 -2.25 47.05 -1.47
CA PRO A 7 -1.45 46.58 -0.35
C PRO A 7 -0.09 45.98 -0.77
N PHE A 8 0.20 45.93 -2.07
CA PHE A 8 1.45 45.41 -2.63
C PHE A 8 2.33 46.50 -3.27
N ALA A 9 1.95 47.77 -3.20
CA ALA A 9 2.74 48.87 -3.76
C ALA A 9 4.11 49.06 -3.08
N ASP A 10 4.27 48.58 -1.84
CA ASP A 10 5.51 48.66 -1.05
C ASP A 10 6.37 47.39 -1.09
N PHE A 11 6.03 46.39 -1.91
CA PHE A 11 6.86 45.20 -2.06
C PHE A 11 8.01 45.48 -3.04
N GLU A 12 9.13 45.97 -2.52
CA GLU A 12 10.39 45.94 -3.25
C GLU A 12 10.71 44.48 -3.65
N PRO A 13 11.09 44.21 -4.91
CA PRO A 13 11.46 42.86 -5.32
C PRO A 13 12.69 42.43 -4.53
N TYR A 14 12.53 41.38 -3.71
CA TYR A 14 13.62 40.78 -2.97
C TYR A 14 14.69 40.25 -3.94
N GLU A 15 15.82 40.95 -4.03
CA GLU A 15 17.02 40.41 -4.64
C GLU A 15 17.68 39.45 -3.63
N PRO A 16 17.69 38.13 -3.90
CA PRO A 16 18.38 37.21 -3.01
C PRO A 16 19.88 37.55 -2.99
N PRO A 17 20.55 37.46 -1.82
CA PRO A 17 21.97 37.75 -1.74
C PRO A 17 22.76 36.80 -2.66
N PRO A 18 23.85 37.29 -3.28
CA PRO A 18 24.68 36.45 -4.14
C PRO A 18 25.17 35.24 -3.35
N LYS A 19 24.96 34.04 -3.90
CA LYS A 19 25.45 32.78 -3.31
C LYS A 19 26.96 32.92 -3.09
N PRO A 20 27.48 32.58 -1.89
CA PRO A 20 28.92 32.60 -1.68
C PRO A 20 29.56 31.61 -2.67
N ASP A 21 30.55 32.10 -3.42
CA ASP A 21 31.35 31.28 -4.31
C ASP A 21 31.89 30.09 -3.52
N ARG A 22 31.41 28.90 -3.86
CA ARG A 22 31.91 27.65 -3.32
C ARG A 22 33.33 27.51 -3.85
N ALA A 23 34.30 28.01 -3.08
CA ALA A 23 35.71 27.79 -3.30
C ALA A 23 35.89 26.30 -3.63
N LYS A 24 36.36 26.03 -4.85
CA LYS A 24 36.74 24.69 -5.30
C LYS A 24 37.74 24.18 -4.27
N ARG A 25 37.28 23.29 -3.41
CA ARG A 25 38.14 22.61 -2.44
C ARG A 25 39.07 21.72 -3.26
N GLU A 26 40.24 22.28 -3.55
CA GLU A 26 41.36 21.59 -4.17
C GLU A 26 41.63 20.33 -3.33
N LYS A 27 41.41 19.16 -3.94
CA LYS A 27 41.74 17.89 -3.30
C LYS A 27 43.25 17.84 -3.17
N ALA A 28 43.75 18.07 -1.96
CA ALA A 28 45.14 17.74 -1.62
C ALA A 28 45.44 16.29 -2.03
N PRO A 29 46.59 16.01 -2.67
CA PRO A 29 46.96 14.66 -3.10
C PRO A 29 47.02 13.73 -1.88
N ARG A 30 46.24 12.65 -1.89
CA ARG A 30 46.41 11.56 -0.93
C ARG A 30 47.75 10.89 -1.22
N GLU A 31 48.62 10.85 -0.21
CA GLU A 31 49.84 10.03 -0.25
C GLU A 31 49.47 8.57 -0.58
N PRO A 32 50.22 7.90 -1.47
CA PRO A 32 49.97 6.51 -1.78
C PRO A 32 50.25 5.62 -0.56
N LYS A 33 49.23 4.92 -0.08
CA LYS A 33 49.41 3.82 0.89
C LYS A 33 50.35 2.78 0.30
N ALA A 34 51.41 2.46 1.03
CA ALA A 34 52.38 1.42 0.68
C ALA A 34 51.67 0.07 0.39
N PRO A 35 52.10 -0.70 -0.64
CA PRO A 35 51.53 -2.00 -0.94
C PRO A 35 51.73 -2.97 0.22
N ARG A 36 50.66 -3.59 0.70
CA ARG A 36 50.74 -4.73 1.62
C ARG A 36 51.35 -5.92 0.88
N GLU A 37 52.43 -6.47 1.42
CA GLU A 37 53.09 -7.66 0.90
C GLU A 37 52.14 -8.88 0.88
N PRO A 38 52.26 -9.78 -0.12
CA PRO A 38 51.44 -10.99 -0.20
C PRO A 38 51.86 -11.99 0.87
N ARG A 39 50.93 -12.38 1.77
CA ARG A 39 51.16 -13.51 2.67
C ARG A 39 51.19 -14.82 1.89
N GLU A 40 52.34 -15.47 1.88
CA GLU A 40 52.55 -16.81 1.33
C GLU A 40 51.67 -17.86 2.02
N LYS A 41 51.01 -18.69 1.20
CA LYS A 41 50.29 -19.89 1.63
C LYS A 41 51.30 -21.01 1.90
N LYS A 42 51.37 -21.53 3.13
CA LYS A 42 52.06 -22.81 3.42
C LYS A 42 51.17 -24.01 3.08
N PRO A 43 51.67 -25.06 2.39
CA PRO A 43 50.90 -26.25 2.06
C PRO A 43 51.00 -27.38 3.10
N ARG A 44 49.84 -28.00 3.34
CA ARG A 44 49.49 -29.44 3.52
C ARG A 44 50.23 -30.31 4.54
N ALA A 45 49.45 -31.04 5.35
CA ALA A 45 49.71 -32.45 5.61
C ALA A 45 48.41 -33.26 5.71
N SER A 46 48.29 -34.24 4.80
CA SER A 46 47.28 -35.32 4.78
C SER A 46 47.51 -36.28 5.94
N ARG A 47 46.44 -36.79 6.57
CA ARG A 47 46.45 -38.11 7.20
C ARG A 47 45.07 -38.74 7.14
N GLU A 48 45.05 -39.93 6.56
CA GLU A 48 43.92 -40.79 6.24
C GLU A 48 43.71 -41.85 7.37
N PRO A 49 42.76 -42.82 7.29
CA PRO A 49 41.66 -42.94 8.27
C PRO A 49 41.61 -44.30 9.02
N GLY A 50 40.74 -44.40 10.04
CA GLY A 50 40.21 -45.69 10.51
C GLY A 50 39.45 -45.61 11.84
N PRO A 51 38.70 -46.65 12.26
CA PRO A 51 37.95 -47.66 11.49
C PRO A 51 36.43 -47.61 11.76
N LYS A 52 35.66 -48.29 10.90
CA LYS A 52 34.20 -48.48 10.97
C LYS A 52 33.77 -49.38 12.13
N ARG A 53 32.65 -49.05 12.79
CA ARG A 53 31.82 -50.01 13.56
C ARG A 53 30.34 -49.80 13.26
N GLU A 54 29.61 -50.91 13.38
CA GLU A 54 28.39 -51.31 12.70
C GLU A 54 27.06 -50.61 13.08
N LYS A 55 26.02 -50.92 12.29
CA LYS A 55 24.65 -50.39 12.30
C LYS A 55 23.74 -50.94 13.42
N ALA A 56 22.81 -50.06 13.83
CA ALA A 56 21.39 -50.25 14.24
C ALA A 56 21.08 -50.68 15.71
N PRO A 57 19.89 -50.35 16.29
CA PRO A 57 18.63 -49.89 15.67
C PRO A 57 17.98 -48.60 16.25
N ARG A 58 16.87 -48.17 15.62
CA ARG A 58 16.01 -47.02 15.96
C ARG A 58 15.37 -47.12 17.36
N THR A 59 15.38 -46.02 18.12
CA THR A 59 14.28 -45.58 19.03
C THR A 59 14.50 -44.11 19.47
N ALA A 60 13.41 -43.36 19.61
CA ALA A 60 13.35 -41.95 20.03
C ALA A 60 13.85 -41.70 21.48
N PRO A 61 14.01 -40.43 21.90
CA PRO A 61 13.42 -40.10 23.20
C PRO A 61 12.71 -38.74 23.30
N VAL A 62 11.75 -38.80 24.22
CA VAL A 62 10.94 -37.77 24.87
C VAL A 62 11.70 -37.25 26.11
N MET A 63 11.77 -35.93 26.27
CA MET A 63 11.83 -35.10 27.50
C MET A 63 13.03 -35.10 28.47
N ALA A 64 13.29 -33.88 28.98
CA ALA A 64 13.63 -33.48 30.38
C ALA A 64 15.07 -33.08 30.74
N GLY A 65 15.19 -31.90 31.40
CA GLY A 65 16.33 -31.51 32.25
C GLY A 65 16.48 -30.01 32.55
N TRP A 66 15.70 -29.48 33.51
CA TRP A 66 15.85 -28.15 34.15
C TRP A 66 17.14 -28.06 35.03
N PRO A 67 17.47 -26.90 35.67
CA PRO A 67 16.93 -26.66 37.02
C PRO A 67 16.47 -25.22 37.31
N ASP A 68 15.51 -25.18 38.23
CA ASP A 68 14.85 -24.05 38.88
C ASP A 68 15.57 -23.78 40.22
N GLU A 69 15.94 -22.53 40.54
CA GLU A 69 16.27 -22.09 41.90
C GLU A 69 15.90 -20.60 42.10
N ARG A 70 14.89 -20.33 42.94
CA ARG A 70 14.75 -19.07 43.70
C ARG A 70 15.35 -19.24 45.10
N PRO A 71 15.80 -18.13 45.72
CA PRO A 71 15.25 -17.81 47.04
C PRO A 71 14.90 -16.32 47.25
N GLU A 72 13.95 -16.07 48.13
CA GLU A 72 13.48 -14.75 48.61
C GLU A 72 14.46 -14.08 49.61
N ARG A 73 14.60 -12.74 49.59
CA ARG A 73 14.33 -11.84 50.74
C ARG A 73 14.43 -10.34 50.42
N ALA A 74 13.67 -9.57 51.22
CA ALA A 74 13.26 -8.17 51.12
C ALA A 74 14.32 -7.07 51.37
N THR A 75 14.01 -5.83 50.97
CA THR A 75 14.08 -4.61 51.81
C THR A 75 13.36 -3.41 51.14
N GLU A 76 12.61 -2.68 51.97
CA GLU A 76 11.97 -1.38 51.71
C GLU A 76 12.91 -0.29 51.20
N ARG A 77 12.38 0.66 50.39
CA ARG A 77 12.49 2.11 50.67
C ARG A 77 11.63 3.02 49.76
N ASP A 78 10.90 3.89 50.45
CA ASP A 78 10.53 5.28 50.17
C ASP A 78 9.56 5.69 49.06
N ALA A 79 8.42 6.19 49.53
CA ALA A 79 7.61 7.22 48.93
C ALA A 79 8.34 8.58 48.95
N GLY A 80 8.23 9.35 47.87
CA GLY A 80 8.79 10.70 47.75
C GLY A 80 8.06 11.50 46.67
N GLU A 81 7.20 12.39 47.15
CA GLU A 81 6.39 13.41 46.49
C GLU A 81 7.24 14.45 45.71
N GLY A 82 6.73 14.97 44.59
CA GLY A 82 7.37 16.09 43.87
C GLY A 82 6.61 16.52 42.61
N GLY A 83 5.66 17.45 42.77
CA GLY A 83 4.69 17.88 41.77
C GLY A 83 5.18 18.77 40.62
N GLY A 84 4.35 18.83 39.58
CA GLY A 84 4.51 19.75 38.44
C GLY A 84 3.64 19.45 37.20
N GLY A 85 2.36 19.08 37.36
CA GLY A 85 1.54 18.57 36.24
C GLY A 85 0.36 19.45 35.76
N ASP A 86 -0.21 20.31 36.61
CA ASP A 86 -1.63 20.64 36.43
C ASP A 86 -1.96 21.85 35.56
N ARG A 87 -0.97 22.63 35.12
CA ARG A 87 -1.23 23.80 34.24
C ARG A 87 -1.11 23.49 32.75
N ARG A 88 -0.41 22.42 32.36
CA ARG A 88 -0.27 22.03 30.94
C ARG A 88 -1.41 21.14 30.47
N THR A 89 -1.95 20.29 31.34
CA THR A 89 -3.11 19.45 31.07
C THR A 89 -4.39 20.26 30.83
N LEU A 90 -4.61 21.37 31.55
CA LEU A 90 -5.77 22.24 31.35
C LEU A 90 -5.73 23.05 30.04
N VAL A 91 -4.55 23.42 29.53
CA VAL A 91 -4.42 24.15 28.25
C VAL A 91 -4.55 23.19 27.05
N ILE A 92 -4.11 21.94 27.19
CA ILE A 92 -4.27 20.92 26.14
C ILE A 92 -5.74 20.48 26.02
N LEU A 93 -6.47 20.37 27.13
CA LEU A 93 -7.89 20.02 27.11
C LEU A 93 -8.80 21.14 26.56
N SER A 94 -8.47 22.42 26.78
CA SER A 94 -9.29 23.52 26.22
C SER A 94 -9.15 23.66 24.70
N SER A 95 -8.01 23.24 24.13
CA SER A 95 -7.77 23.27 22.68
C SER A 95 -8.58 22.20 21.93
N ILE A 96 -8.82 21.04 22.55
CA ILE A 96 -9.58 19.94 21.94
C ILE A 96 -11.09 20.25 21.93
N ALA A 97 -11.60 20.93 22.97
CA ALA A 97 -13.00 21.35 23.02
C ALA A 97 -13.34 22.44 21.99
N GLY A 98 -12.43 23.40 21.75
CA GLY A 98 -12.63 24.45 20.74
C GLY A 98 -12.67 23.91 19.31
N LEU A 99 -11.83 22.91 19.00
CA LEU A 99 -11.75 22.30 17.67
C LEU A 99 -13.00 21.46 17.34
N LEU A 100 -13.58 20.79 18.34
CA LEU A 100 -14.83 20.04 18.19
C LEU A 100 -16.03 20.94 17.87
N VAL A 101 -16.13 22.12 18.46
CA VAL A 101 -17.23 23.06 18.18
C VAL A 101 -17.14 23.59 16.73
N VAL A 102 -15.93 23.88 16.24
CA VAL A 102 -15.73 24.32 14.85
C VAL A 102 -16.10 23.20 13.87
N ALA A 103 -15.70 21.95 14.14
CA ALA A 103 -16.05 20.80 13.31
C ALA A 103 -17.57 20.59 13.23
N VAL A 104 -18.30 20.73 14.35
CA VAL A 104 -19.77 20.60 14.36
C VAL A 104 -20.44 21.71 13.55
N VAL A 105 -19.97 22.96 13.64
CA VAL A 105 -20.53 24.07 12.84
C VAL A 105 -20.30 23.88 11.35
N VAL A 106 -19.13 23.36 10.95
CA VAL A 106 -18.80 23.05 9.54
C VAL A 106 -19.67 21.91 9.01
N VAL A 107 -19.85 20.83 9.78
CA VAL A 107 -20.74 19.72 9.39
C VAL A 107 -22.19 20.18 9.30
N PHE A 108 -22.65 21.01 10.23
CA PHE A 108 -24.02 21.52 10.25
C PHE A 108 -24.30 22.50 9.09
N THR A 109 -23.31 23.30 8.67
CA THR A 109 -23.45 24.16 7.49
C THR A 109 -23.46 23.37 6.19
N ILE A 110 -22.60 22.34 6.05
CA ILE A 110 -22.63 21.43 4.88
C ILE A 110 -23.97 20.70 4.79
N TYR A 111 -24.50 20.25 5.93
CA TYR A 111 -25.80 19.58 6.00
C TYR A 111 -26.97 20.49 5.59
N LEU A 112 -27.00 21.74 6.04
CA LEU A 112 -28.03 22.71 5.65
C LEU A 112 -27.96 23.10 4.17
N VAL A 113 -26.75 23.21 3.61
CA VAL A 113 -26.55 23.49 2.18
C VAL A 113 -26.99 22.31 1.32
N GLN A 114 -26.73 21.06 1.75
CA GLN A 114 -27.24 19.86 1.07
C GLN A 114 -28.76 19.71 1.14
N GLN A 115 -29.40 20.07 2.26
CA GLN A 115 -30.87 20.04 2.36
C GLN A 115 -31.54 21.05 1.42
N SER A 116 -30.93 22.23 1.25
CA SER A 116 -31.47 23.30 0.40
C SER A 116 -31.45 22.94 -1.10
N GLN A 117 -30.59 22.01 -1.52
CA GLN A 117 -30.51 21.54 -2.90
C GLN A 117 -31.41 20.32 -3.21
N ARG A 118 -32.06 19.73 -2.19
CA ARG A 118 -32.93 18.54 -2.34
C ARG A 118 -34.41 18.85 -2.58
N GLN A 119 -34.79 20.13 -2.71
CA GLN A 119 -36.17 20.54 -2.91
C GLN A 119 -36.46 20.74 -4.41
N GLU A 120 -36.92 19.65 -5.05
CA GLU A 120 -37.54 19.66 -6.37
C GLU A 120 -38.84 20.51 -6.39
N PRO A 121 -39.23 21.10 -7.53
CA PRO A 121 -40.62 21.40 -7.80
C PRO A 121 -41.33 20.17 -8.37
N THR A 122 -42.18 19.58 -7.54
CA THR A 122 -43.27 18.66 -7.90
C THR A 122 -44.20 19.24 -8.97
N ALA A 123 -44.58 18.42 -9.95
CA ALA A 123 -45.89 18.51 -10.61
C ALA A 123 -46.39 17.11 -11.02
N ASP A 124 -47.54 16.73 -10.46
CA ASP A 124 -48.43 15.61 -10.82
C ASP A 124 -49.87 16.13 -10.59
N PRO A 125 -50.96 15.50 -11.08
CA PRO A 125 -51.19 14.63 -12.24
C PRO A 125 -52.38 15.18 -13.10
N VAL A 126 -52.85 14.51 -14.17
CA VAL A 126 -54.30 14.38 -14.53
C VAL A 126 -54.50 13.27 -15.60
N PRO A 127 -55.58 12.46 -15.52
CA PRO A 127 -55.75 11.20 -16.25
C PRO A 127 -56.62 11.36 -17.52
N THR A 128 -56.47 10.48 -18.51
CA THR A 128 -57.55 10.13 -19.45
C THR A 128 -57.29 8.75 -20.08
N ALA A 129 -58.12 7.76 -19.73
CA ALA A 129 -58.35 6.57 -20.56
C ALA A 129 -59.34 6.90 -21.69
N PRO A 130 -59.28 6.19 -22.82
CA PRO A 130 -60.41 5.31 -23.12
C PRO A 130 -60.01 3.90 -23.59
N ALA A 131 -60.95 2.99 -23.42
CA ALA A 131 -60.87 1.56 -23.71
C ALA A 131 -60.99 1.21 -25.21
N THR A 132 -60.49 0.00 -25.55
CA THR A 132 -61.20 -1.11 -26.25
C THR A 132 -60.38 -1.80 -27.35
N GLN A 133 -60.10 -3.08 -27.10
CA GLN A 133 -59.99 -4.27 -27.98
C GLN A 133 -59.35 -4.17 -29.38
N SER A 134 -58.42 -5.09 -29.67
CA SER A 134 -58.59 -6.19 -30.66
C SER A 134 -57.29 -7.02 -30.77
N ILE A 135 -57.39 -8.34 -30.54
CA ILE A 135 -56.37 -9.32 -30.92
C ILE A 135 -56.78 -9.85 -32.31
N PRO A 136 -55.85 -9.95 -33.26
CA PRO A 136 -55.70 -11.25 -33.92
C PRO A 136 -54.24 -11.70 -33.99
N GLN A 137 -54.06 -12.96 -33.65
CA GLN A 137 -52.84 -13.74 -33.80
C GLN A 137 -52.59 -14.01 -35.29
N GLN A 138 -51.38 -13.72 -35.79
CA GLN A 138 -50.93 -14.22 -37.09
C GLN A 138 -49.42 -14.51 -37.09
N SER A 139 -49.11 -15.73 -37.53
CA SER A 139 -47.81 -16.39 -37.59
C SER A 139 -46.92 -15.86 -38.72
N GLY A 140 -45.59 -15.84 -38.52
CA GLY A 140 -44.58 -15.93 -39.61
C GLY A 140 -43.41 -14.93 -39.59
N ALA A 141 -42.23 -15.42 -39.18
CA ALA A 141 -40.81 -14.99 -39.36
C ALA A 141 -40.45 -13.89 -40.41
N PRO A 142 -39.34 -13.12 -40.28
CA PRO A 142 -37.98 -13.59 -39.92
C PRO A 142 -37.27 -12.85 -38.78
N GLN A 143 -36.26 -13.54 -38.26
CA GLN A 143 -35.43 -13.17 -37.11
C GLN A 143 -34.69 -11.85 -37.34
N ASN A 144 -34.86 -10.93 -36.39
CA ASN A 144 -33.96 -9.80 -36.20
C ASN A 144 -32.56 -10.38 -35.91
N PRO A 145 -31.47 -9.91 -36.55
CA PRO A 145 -30.12 -10.31 -36.15
C PRO A 145 -29.96 -9.95 -34.66
N SER A 146 -29.74 -10.98 -33.85
CA SER A 146 -29.37 -10.82 -32.45
C SER A 146 -28.06 -10.02 -32.45
N GLU A 147 -28.11 -8.76 -32.05
CA GLU A 147 -26.92 -8.02 -31.67
C GLU A 147 -26.30 -8.80 -30.52
N SER A 148 -25.24 -9.56 -30.82
CA SER A 148 -24.35 -10.07 -29.79
C SER A 148 -23.90 -8.86 -28.99
N PRO A 149 -23.99 -8.86 -27.65
CA PRO A 149 -23.39 -7.80 -26.86
C PRO A 149 -21.95 -7.65 -27.32
N SER A 150 -21.61 -6.51 -27.92
CA SER A 150 -20.20 -6.21 -28.20
C SER A 150 -19.50 -6.24 -26.86
N ALA A 151 -18.46 -7.06 -26.75
CA ALA A 151 -17.57 -6.99 -25.61
C ALA A 151 -17.14 -5.52 -25.43
N PRO A 152 -17.12 -5.00 -24.19
CA PRO A 152 -16.63 -3.65 -23.95
C PRO A 152 -15.29 -3.45 -24.64
N ALA A 153 -15.08 -2.30 -25.28
CA ALA A 153 -13.80 -1.99 -25.90
C ALA A 153 -12.71 -2.07 -24.83
N ALA A 154 -11.63 -2.82 -25.13
CA ALA A 154 -10.50 -2.93 -24.21
C ALA A 154 -9.96 -1.52 -23.91
N THR A 155 -9.79 -1.22 -22.63
CA THR A 155 -9.16 0.01 -22.16
C THR A 155 -7.82 -0.38 -21.56
N ALA A 156 -6.81 0.46 -21.74
CA ALA A 156 -5.52 0.22 -21.11
C ALA A 156 -5.70 0.16 -19.59
N GLY A 157 -5.03 -0.77 -18.92
CA GLY A 157 -5.27 -1.02 -17.50
C GLY A 157 -4.25 -1.94 -16.86
N VAL A 158 -4.41 -2.14 -15.56
CA VAL A 158 -3.56 -2.99 -14.73
C VAL A 158 -4.31 -4.29 -14.41
N ALA A 159 -3.68 -5.45 -14.62
CA ALA A 159 -4.16 -6.71 -14.09
C ALA A 159 -3.21 -7.20 -13.01
N VAL A 160 -3.72 -7.39 -11.80
CA VAL A 160 -2.95 -7.79 -10.62
C VAL A 160 -3.20 -9.27 -10.35
N THR A 161 -2.13 -9.99 -10.01
CA THR A 161 -2.20 -11.40 -9.65
C THR A 161 -1.32 -11.68 -8.44
N GLY A 162 -1.40 -12.90 -7.91
CA GLY A 162 -0.49 -13.33 -6.86
C GLY A 162 0.99 -13.15 -7.19
N ASP A 163 1.40 -13.22 -8.45
CA ASP A 163 2.82 -13.19 -8.84
C ASP A 163 3.38 -11.78 -9.13
N GLY A 164 2.49 -10.79 -9.27
CA GLY A 164 2.87 -9.46 -9.74
C GLY A 164 1.70 -8.72 -10.37
N PHE A 165 2.01 -7.76 -11.24
CA PHE A 165 1.01 -7.12 -12.08
C PHE A 165 1.48 -7.01 -13.54
N THR A 166 0.51 -6.83 -14.42
CA THR A 166 0.74 -6.56 -15.84
C THR A 166 0.00 -5.30 -16.26
N ILE A 167 0.55 -4.59 -17.23
CA ILE A 167 -0.11 -3.47 -17.89
C ILE A 167 -0.51 -3.93 -19.29
N THR A 168 -1.74 -3.62 -19.65
CA THR A 168 -2.31 -3.90 -20.98
C THR A 168 -2.61 -2.59 -21.70
N ASP A 169 -2.47 -2.60 -23.02
CA ASP A 169 -2.90 -1.48 -23.87
C ASP A 169 -4.40 -1.52 -24.18
N ALA A 170 -4.90 -0.52 -24.92
CA ALA A 170 -6.29 -0.45 -25.36
C ALA A 170 -6.69 -1.54 -26.38
N THR A 171 -5.76 -2.40 -26.81
CA THR A 171 -6.05 -3.59 -27.62
C THR A 171 -6.18 -4.86 -26.76
N GLY A 172 -5.89 -4.75 -25.46
CA GLY A 172 -5.82 -5.88 -24.53
C GLY A 172 -4.48 -6.62 -24.58
N SER A 173 -3.47 -6.09 -25.27
CA SER A 173 -2.14 -6.70 -25.35
C SER A 173 -1.30 -6.30 -24.15
N THR A 174 -0.63 -7.27 -23.50
CA THR A 174 0.31 -6.99 -22.42
C THR A 174 1.52 -6.24 -22.94
N THR A 175 1.76 -5.04 -22.40
CA THR A 175 2.91 -4.18 -22.74
C THR A 175 4.00 -4.24 -21.70
N PHE A 176 3.66 -4.56 -20.45
CA PHE A 176 4.61 -4.63 -19.35
C PHE A 176 4.19 -5.66 -18.30
N THR A 177 5.18 -6.29 -17.66
CA THR A 177 5.02 -7.26 -16.58
C THR A 177 5.99 -6.92 -15.46
N HIS A 178 5.52 -6.93 -14.22
CA HIS A 178 6.32 -6.72 -13.01
C HIS A 178 6.07 -7.86 -12.04
N ALA A 179 7.12 -8.59 -11.65
CA ALA A 179 7.06 -9.53 -10.54
C ALA A 179 7.39 -8.83 -9.21
N TRP A 180 6.84 -9.31 -8.10
CA TRP A 180 7.05 -8.65 -6.79
C TRP A 180 8.52 -8.54 -6.36
N ALA A 181 9.40 -9.40 -6.90
CA ALA A 181 10.83 -9.39 -6.64
C ALA A 181 11.60 -8.31 -7.42
N ASP A 182 11.04 -7.84 -8.52
CA ASP A 182 11.74 -7.01 -9.51
C ASP A 182 12.06 -5.63 -8.95
N ASP A 183 13.02 -4.95 -9.60
CA ASP A 183 13.30 -3.54 -9.33
C ASP A 183 12.09 -2.67 -9.70
N ALA A 184 11.83 -1.63 -8.91
CA ALA A 184 10.65 -0.79 -9.13
C ALA A 184 10.81 0.20 -10.29
N ALA A 185 12.03 0.57 -10.70
CA ALA A 185 12.22 1.64 -11.69
C ALA A 185 11.56 1.34 -13.06
N PRO A 186 11.63 0.12 -13.63
CA PRO A 186 10.88 -0.22 -14.83
C PRO A 186 9.37 -0.12 -14.65
N ALA A 187 8.85 -0.55 -13.49
CA ALA A 187 7.44 -0.45 -13.16
C ALA A 187 6.97 1.00 -13.03
N VAL A 188 7.76 1.85 -12.36
CA VAL A 188 7.47 3.28 -12.25
C VAL A 188 7.39 3.94 -13.62
N ALA A 189 8.32 3.61 -14.53
CA ALA A 189 8.30 4.14 -15.89
C ALA A 189 7.03 3.70 -16.66
N ALA A 190 6.68 2.42 -16.59
CA ALA A 190 5.50 1.90 -17.29
C ALA A 190 4.17 2.44 -16.70
N LEU A 191 4.09 2.56 -15.37
CA LEU A 191 2.95 3.18 -14.69
C LEU A 191 2.86 4.69 -15.01
N THR A 192 3.98 5.39 -15.09
CA THR A 192 4.01 6.81 -15.49
C THR A 192 3.42 7.01 -16.89
N GLU A 193 3.71 6.11 -17.83
CA GLU A 193 3.11 6.13 -19.16
C GLU A 193 1.60 5.83 -19.11
N LEU A 194 1.19 4.83 -18.33
CA LEU A 194 -0.21 4.42 -18.18
C LEU A 194 -1.09 5.52 -17.56
N PHE A 195 -0.63 6.14 -16.48
CA PHE A 195 -1.34 7.21 -15.78
C PHE A 195 -1.16 8.58 -16.47
N GLY A 196 -0.25 8.70 -17.43
CA GLY A 196 0.04 9.96 -18.14
C GLY A 196 0.71 11.04 -17.29
N ALA A 197 1.14 10.72 -16.07
CA ALA A 197 1.79 11.63 -15.14
C ALA A 197 2.83 10.90 -14.28
N ALA A 198 3.89 11.62 -13.92
CA ALA A 198 4.88 11.13 -12.97
C ALA A 198 4.26 10.98 -11.58
N PRO A 199 4.65 9.97 -10.80
CA PRO A 199 4.16 9.81 -9.44
C PRO A 199 4.66 10.95 -8.54
N THR A 200 3.90 11.23 -7.48
CA THR A 200 4.47 11.90 -6.31
C THR A 200 5.29 10.89 -5.52
N GLU A 201 6.53 11.24 -5.17
CA GLU A 201 7.38 10.40 -4.32
C GLU A 201 7.12 10.71 -2.84
N ASP A 202 6.99 9.67 -2.04
CA ASP A 202 6.87 9.71 -0.58
C ASP A 202 7.77 8.63 0.04
N PHE A 203 7.95 8.68 1.36
CA PHE A 203 8.85 7.79 2.07
C PHE A 203 8.25 7.30 3.38
N GLN A 204 8.13 5.98 3.52
CA GLN A 204 7.80 5.35 4.78
C GLN A 204 9.08 4.96 5.51
N ASN A 205 9.27 5.53 6.71
CA ASN A 205 10.32 5.09 7.61
C ASN A 205 10.05 3.65 8.06
N GLY A 206 11.09 2.83 8.03
CA GLY A 206 11.08 1.52 8.68
C GLY A 206 11.34 1.65 10.18
N ASP A 207 11.05 0.58 10.90
CA ASP A 207 11.34 0.43 12.32
C ASP A 207 11.93 -0.97 12.59
N ALA A 208 11.90 -1.43 13.85
CA ALA A 208 12.43 -2.74 14.21
C ALA A 208 11.63 -3.91 13.61
N GLU A 209 10.38 -3.68 13.25
CA GLU A 209 9.43 -4.70 12.77
C GLU A 209 9.08 -4.50 11.28
N ASN A 210 9.27 -3.30 10.74
CA ASN A 210 8.85 -2.91 9.39
C ASN A 210 10.01 -2.39 8.55
N TYR A 211 10.07 -2.81 7.28
CA TYR A 211 11.01 -2.26 6.31
C TYR A 211 10.66 -0.80 5.97
N ALA A 212 11.69 -0.03 5.59
CA ALA A 212 11.49 1.29 4.98
C ALA A 212 11.11 1.14 3.51
N TYR A 213 10.31 2.06 2.97
CA TYR A 213 9.86 2.04 1.57
C TYR A 213 9.91 3.43 0.94
N ASN A 214 10.40 3.48 -0.29
CA ASN A 214 10.03 4.55 -1.21
C ASN A 214 8.62 4.26 -1.73
N ILE A 215 7.78 5.29 -1.83
CA ILE A 215 6.40 5.16 -2.27
C ILE A 215 6.22 6.05 -3.49
N TYR A 216 5.73 5.46 -4.57
CA TYR A 216 5.37 6.16 -5.80
C TYR A 216 3.84 6.23 -5.87
N VAL A 217 3.31 7.45 -5.84
CA VAL A 217 1.87 7.73 -5.68
C VAL A 217 1.30 8.32 -6.96
N TRP A 218 0.31 7.63 -7.52
CA TRP A 218 -0.66 8.15 -8.48
C TRP A 218 -2.02 8.25 -7.79
N GLU A 219 -2.99 8.93 -8.40
CA GLU A 219 -4.34 9.01 -7.85
C GLU A 219 -4.97 7.61 -7.76
N GLY A 220 -5.36 7.20 -6.54
CA GLY A 220 -5.89 5.88 -6.23
C GLY A 220 -4.92 4.69 -6.43
N PHE A 221 -3.63 4.90 -6.71
CA PHE A 221 -2.65 3.82 -6.90
C PHE A 221 -1.29 4.14 -6.27
N ARG A 222 -0.72 3.16 -5.56
CA ARG A 222 0.58 3.28 -4.89
C ARG A 222 1.44 2.06 -5.20
N LEU A 223 2.67 2.30 -5.64
CA LEU A 223 3.73 1.30 -5.71
C LEU A 223 4.73 1.55 -4.58
N TYR A 224 5.00 0.52 -3.79
CA TYR A 224 5.97 0.56 -2.72
C TYR A 224 7.22 -0.18 -3.15
N ASP A 225 8.39 0.40 -2.90
CA ASP A 225 9.69 -0.19 -3.19
C ASP A 225 10.58 -0.14 -1.95
N VAL A 226 11.10 -1.30 -1.54
CA VAL A 226 11.89 -1.41 -0.31
C VAL A 226 13.13 -0.54 -0.39
N PHE A 227 13.31 0.31 0.61
CA PHE A 227 14.49 1.13 0.74
C PHE A 227 15.60 0.34 1.44
N LEU A 228 16.65 0.00 0.69
CA LEU A 228 17.81 -0.74 1.19
C LEU A 228 19.03 0.17 1.30
N SER A 229 19.37 0.58 2.52
CA SER A 229 20.64 1.27 2.80
C SER A 229 21.82 0.30 2.84
N ALA A 230 23.04 0.82 2.69
CA ALA A 230 24.27 0.04 2.80
C ALA A 230 24.33 -0.70 4.16
N GLY A 231 24.32 -2.03 4.12
CA GLY A 231 24.26 -2.90 5.30
C GLY A 231 22.92 -3.62 5.52
N ASN A 232 21.88 -3.26 4.77
CA ASN A 232 20.62 -3.99 4.78
C ASN A 232 20.75 -5.34 4.05
N ARG A 233 19.84 -6.26 4.37
CA ARG A 233 19.73 -7.54 3.65
C ARG A 233 19.55 -7.31 2.15
N PRO A 234 20.05 -8.20 1.28
CA PRO A 234 19.80 -8.08 -0.15
C PRO A 234 18.29 -8.13 -0.42
N ARG A 235 17.85 -7.46 -1.49
CA ARG A 235 16.45 -7.44 -1.94
C ARG A 235 15.83 -8.83 -2.01
N ALA A 236 16.61 -9.82 -2.45
CA ALA A 236 16.21 -11.22 -2.55
C ALA A 236 15.88 -11.90 -1.21
N GLU A 237 16.25 -11.31 -0.07
CA GLU A 237 15.88 -11.78 1.27
C GLU A 237 14.68 -11.03 1.87
N VAL A 238 14.17 -9.99 1.19
CA VAL A 238 13.00 -9.23 1.63
C VAL A 238 11.74 -9.95 1.13
N PRO A 239 10.76 -10.26 2.00
CA PRO A 239 9.52 -10.92 1.57
C PRO A 239 8.69 -10.09 0.58
N ALA A 240 8.57 -8.78 0.83
CA ALA A 240 7.86 -7.83 -0.03
C ALA A 240 8.78 -6.69 -0.49
N PRO A 241 9.69 -6.92 -1.45
CA PRO A 241 10.59 -5.88 -1.91
C PRO A 241 9.87 -4.86 -2.80
N THR A 242 8.86 -5.27 -3.56
CA THR A 242 7.80 -4.38 -4.03
C THR A 242 6.45 -4.90 -3.63
N TYR A 243 5.48 -4.00 -3.51
CA TYR A 243 4.08 -4.32 -3.29
C TYR A 243 3.20 -3.14 -3.72
N ILE A 244 1.90 -3.33 -3.88
CA ILE A 244 0.98 -2.27 -4.34
C ILE A 244 -0.22 -2.11 -3.42
N SER A 245 -0.79 -0.91 -3.46
CA SER A 245 -2.13 -0.62 -2.93
C SER A 245 -2.88 0.23 -3.94
N TYR A 246 -4.17 -0.01 -4.09
CA TYR A 246 -5.04 0.79 -4.95
C TYR A 246 -6.44 0.88 -4.35
N ASP A 247 -7.18 1.93 -4.71
CA ASP A 247 -8.49 2.22 -4.14
C ASP A 247 -9.45 2.89 -5.13
N SER A 248 -10.67 3.16 -4.66
CA SER A 248 -11.76 3.72 -5.47
C SER A 248 -11.47 5.09 -6.11
N ASP A 249 -10.39 5.79 -5.75
CA ASP A 249 -9.99 7.06 -6.38
C ASP A 249 -9.22 6.84 -7.70
N ILE A 250 -8.97 5.58 -8.12
CA ILE A 250 -8.16 5.28 -9.32
C ILE A 250 -8.95 5.48 -10.62
N ASP A 251 -8.34 6.20 -11.57
CA ASP A 251 -8.94 6.44 -12.90
C ASP A 251 -8.60 5.35 -13.94
N VAL A 252 -7.56 4.55 -13.67
CA VAL A 252 -7.11 3.46 -14.54
C VAL A 252 -7.87 2.17 -14.19
N PRO A 253 -8.44 1.44 -15.15
CA PRO A 253 -9.05 0.14 -14.91
C PRO A 253 -8.08 -0.84 -14.25
N VAL A 254 -8.53 -1.47 -13.17
CA VAL A 254 -7.80 -2.55 -12.50
C VAL A 254 -8.61 -3.83 -12.53
N THR A 255 -7.99 -4.93 -12.95
CA THR A 255 -8.52 -6.28 -12.82
C THR A 255 -7.83 -6.98 -11.65
N ASP A 256 -8.61 -7.27 -10.61
CA ASP A 256 -8.18 -8.01 -9.42
C ASP A 256 -8.36 -9.52 -9.63
N ASP A 257 -7.40 -10.35 -9.21
CA ASP A 257 -7.47 -11.80 -9.44
C ASP A 257 -8.47 -12.54 -8.53
N PHE A 258 -8.99 -11.89 -7.49
CA PHE A 258 -10.09 -12.38 -6.66
C PHE A 258 -11.45 -11.81 -7.08
N GLY A 259 -11.49 -10.97 -8.11
CA GLY A 259 -12.72 -10.36 -8.64
C GLY A 259 -13.26 -9.22 -7.78
N VAL A 260 -12.44 -8.61 -6.94
CA VAL A 260 -12.83 -7.47 -6.10
C VAL A 260 -13.01 -6.23 -6.98
N GLY A 261 -14.23 -5.70 -7.02
CA GLY A 261 -14.56 -4.40 -7.63
C GLY A 261 -14.39 -3.26 -6.64
N LEU A 262 -13.95 -2.08 -7.13
CA LEU A 262 -13.69 -0.91 -6.28
C LEU A 262 -14.96 -0.12 -5.90
N ASP A 263 -16.10 -0.53 -6.43
CA ASP A 263 -17.46 -0.04 -6.13
C ASP A 263 -18.26 -1.02 -5.26
N MET A 264 -17.68 -2.16 -4.89
CA MET A 264 -18.36 -3.19 -4.09
C MET A 264 -18.59 -2.74 -2.65
N THR A 265 -19.76 -3.10 -2.13
CA THR A 265 -20.07 -3.05 -0.69
C THR A 265 -19.33 -4.15 0.08
N ALA A 266 -19.27 -4.00 1.40
CA ALA A 266 -18.66 -5.01 2.26
C ALA A 266 -19.34 -6.38 2.15
N ASP A 267 -20.66 -6.42 1.96
CA ASP A 267 -21.41 -7.68 1.79
C ASP A 267 -21.09 -8.34 0.44
N GLU A 268 -20.89 -7.56 -0.62
CA GLU A 268 -20.47 -8.07 -1.93
C GLU A 268 -19.05 -8.63 -1.88
N VAL A 269 -18.10 -7.93 -1.23
CA VAL A 269 -16.74 -8.44 -1.03
C VAL A 269 -16.76 -9.71 -0.16
N ALA A 270 -17.59 -9.77 0.88
CA ALA A 270 -17.74 -10.97 1.70
C ALA A 270 -18.27 -12.17 0.88
N ALA A 271 -19.15 -11.92 -0.09
CA ALA A 271 -19.72 -12.95 -0.95
C ALA A 271 -18.71 -13.56 -1.93
N LEU A 272 -17.56 -12.90 -2.19
CA LEU A 272 -16.47 -13.44 -3.01
C LEU A 272 -15.71 -14.59 -2.32
N GLY A 273 -15.97 -14.84 -1.03
CA GLY A 273 -15.38 -15.95 -0.28
C GLY A 273 -13.92 -15.71 0.16
N PRO A 274 -13.59 -14.60 0.85
CA PRO A 274 -12.28 -14.43 1.48
C PRO A 274 -12.03 -15.53 2.53
N GLU A 275 -10.77 -15.88 2.78
CA GLU A 275 -10.44 -16.88 3.81
C GLU A 275 -10.74 -16.37 5.22
N SER A 276 -10.65 -15.05 5.42
CA SER A 276 -11.03 -14.40 6.66
C SER A 276 -11.50 -12.97 6.42
N GLY A 277 -12.38 -12.48 7.28
CA GLY A 277 -12.81 -11.09 7.23
C GLY A 277 -14.05 -10.81 8.06
N ALA A 278 -14.15 -9.59 8.58
CA ALA A 278 -15.32 -9.09 9.30
C ALA A 278 -15.28 -7.55 9.31
N GLY A 279 -16.47 -6.93 9.41
CA GLY A 279 -16.58 -5.48 9.62
C GLY A 279 -15.92 -4.62 8.53
N GLY A 280 -15.91 -5.09 7.28
CA GLY A 280 -15.32 -4.38 6.15
C GLY A 280 -13.85 -4.70 5.87
N SER A 281 -13.17 -5.53 6.67
CA SER A 281 -11.80 -5.98 6.37
C SER A 281 -11.78 -7.44 5.98
N PHE A 282 -11.13 -7.77 4.86
CA PHE A 282 -11.11 -9.09 4.25
C PHE A 282 -9.70 -9.48 3.78
N VAL A 283 -9.42 -10.78 3.78
CA VAL A 283 -8.14 -11.37 3.34
C VAL A 283 -8.42 -12.50 2.37
N PHE A 284 -7.76 -12.43 1.21
CA PHE A 284 -7.80 -13.40 0.13
C PHE A 284 -6.39 -13.93 -0.17
N GLY A 285 -6.27 -15.16 -0.64
CA GLY A 285 -5.01 -15.80 -1.02
C GLY A 285 -3.97 -15.87 0.09
N SER A 286 -4.40 -16.02 1.34
CA SER A 286 -3.49 -16.11 2.49
C SER A 286 -2.47 -17.25 2.39
N ASP A 287 -2.82 -18.31 1.68
CA ASP A 287 -1.97 -19.47 1.35
C ASP A 287 -0.79 -19.13 0.43
N ARG A 288 -0.81 -17.99 -0.26
CA ARG A 288 0.25 -17.56 -1.20
C ARG A 288 1.50 -17.03 -0.50
N ASN A 289 1.39 -16.57 0.74
CA ASN A 289 2.47 -15.89 1.47
C ASN A 289 3.55 -16.87 2.01
N THR A 290 4.19 -17.61 1.12
CA THR A 290 5.09 -18.73 1.45
C THR A 290 6.59 -18.40 1.44
N PHE A 291 6.95 -17.11 1.39
CA PHE A 291 8.34 -16.67 1.25
C PHE A 291 9.33 -17.33 2.23
N TYR A 292 8.96 -17.48 3.50
CA TYR A 292 9.84 -18.10 4.49
C TYR A 292 9.91 -19.63 4.39
N GLN A 293 8.98 -20.26 3.67
CA GLN A 293 8.91 -21.71 3.46
C GLN A 293 9.61 -22.13 2.17
N ASP A 294 9.45 -21.39 1.07
CA ASP A 294 9.93 -21.77 -0.27
C ASP A 294 10.61 -20.65 -1.06
N GLY A 295 10.74 -19.44 -0.48
CA GLY A 295 11.35 -18.28 -1.13
C GLY A 295 10.49 -17.61 -2.21
N GLN A 296 9.26 -18.09 -2.44
CA GLN A 296 8.35 -17.52 -3.43
C GLN A 296 7.72 -16.24 -2.90
N ARG A 297 7.54 -15.27 -3.79
CA ARG A 297 6.80 -14.04 -3.52
C ARG A 297 5.50 -14.11 -4.27
N ARG A 298 4.51 -14.73 -3.64
CA ARG A 298 3.14 -14.72 -4.14
C ARG A 298 2.28 -14.05 -3.09
N PHE A 299 1.52 -13.03 -3.46
CA PHE A 299 0.74 -12.24 -2.52
C PHE A 299 -0.74 -12.55 -2.63
N GLY A 300 -1.37 -12.59 -1.46
CA GLY A 300 -2.80 -12.45 -1.33
C GLY A 300 -3.22 -10.99 -1.35
N ALA A 301 -4.52 -10.75 -1.41
CA ALA A 301 -5.10 -9.41 -1.33
C ALA A 301 -5.66 -9.16 0.07
N ALA A 302 -5.41 -7.96 0.58
CA ALA A 302 -6.10 -7.42 1.72
C ALA A 302 -7.05 -6.33 1.26
N VAL A 303 -8.34 -6.52 1.54
CA VAL A 303 -9.39 -5.59 1.12
C VAL A 303 -9.96 -4.92 2.35
N THR A 304 -10.11 -3.60 2.28
CA THR A 304 -10.80 -2.81 3.30
C THR A 304 -11.89 -1.99 2.64
N VAL A 305 -13.10 -2.06 3.19
CA VAL A 305 -14.28 -1.33 2.74
C VAL A 305 -14.69 -0.37 3.86
N GLU A 306 -14.50 0.93 3.63
CA GLU A 306 -14.82 2.01 4.54
C GLU A 306 -15.86 2.94 3.91
N GLY A 307 -17.12 2.77 4.30
CA GLY A 307 -18.22 3.47 3.65
C GLY A 307 -18.36 3.02 2.19
N SER A 308 -18.09 3.93 1.25
CA SER A 308 -18.07 3.65 -0.19
C SER A 308 -16.65 3.48 -0.75
N ARG A 309 -15.59 3.60 0.06
CA ARG A 309 -14.21 3.43 -0.38
C ARG A 309 -13.79 1.98 -0.22
N VAL A 310 -13.36 1.35 -1.31
CA VAL A 310 -12.70 0.05 -1.31
C VAL A 310 -11.21 0.28 -1.51
N THR A 311 -10.38 -0.33 -0.67
CA THR A 311 -8.92 -0.31 -0.78
C THR A 311 -8.41 -1.74 -0.83
N VAL A 312 -7.60 -2.05 -1.84
CA VAL A 312 -6.99 -3.36 -2.04
C VAL A 312 -5.48 -3.22 -1.90
N THR A 313 -4.85 -4.12 -1.16
CA THR A 313 -3.40 -4.15 -0.97
C THR A 313 -2.87 -5.55 -1.21
N TYR A 314 -1.97 -5.70 -2.17
CA TYR A 314 -1.22 -6.93 -2.42
C TYR A 314 0.13 -6.79 -1.75
N THR A 315 0.36 -7.52 -0.66
CA THR A 315 1.63 -7.50 0.08
C THR A 315 1.84 -8.80 0.83
N PHE A 316 3.08 -9.03 1.28
CA PHE A 316 3.39 -10.18 2.11
C PHE A 316 2.73 -10.05 3.49
N ARG A 317 1.96 -11.06 3.88
CA ARG A 317 1.41 -11.20 5.23
C ARG A 317 1.82 -12.54 5.80
N ALA A 318 2.65 -12.54 6.85
CA ALA A 318 2.98 -13.78 7.54
C ALA A 318 1.69 -14.42 8.06
N GLY A 319 1.42 -15.67 7.66
CA GLY A 319 0.29 -16.44 8.17
C GLY A 319 0.36 -16.52 9.70
N ARG A 320 -0.77 -16.24 10.37
CA ARG A 320 -0.92 -16.44 11.80
C ARG A 320 -1.08 -17.93 12.13
#